data_AF-D8MRH4-F1
#
_entry.id   AF-D8MRH4-F1
#
_cell.length_a   1.000
_cell.length_b   1.000
_cell.length_c   1.000
_cell.angle_alpha   90.00
_cell.angle_beta   90.00
_cell.angle_gamma   90.00
#
_symmetry.space_group_name_H-M   'P 1'
#
loop_
_entity.id
_entity.type
_entity.pdbx_description
1 polymer ?
#
loop_
_entity_poly.entity_id
_entity_poly.type
_entity_poly.pdbx_seq_one_letter_code
_entity_poly.pdbx_strand_id
1 'polypeptide(L)'
;MNLSISAWLQHKIDEYKYSVRDITVDYYMAQAKVDRPECTLEQLRKFNDTCLDMAELCQLNGDDHSYLHAMGKLHHRLVQELGNAERDRLFRMQAWQLARHSLTRLCHQLAMSGEWDKATKLQSEFVKHASWIL
;
A
#
# COMPACT_ATOMS: atom_id res chain seq x y z
N MET A 1 38.33 0.56 -11.54
CA MET A 1 37.28 0.25 -12.53
C MET A 1 36.42 1.49 -12.71
N ASN A 2 36.55 2.19 -13.84
CA ASN A 2 35.63 3.28 -14.20
C ASN A 2 34.47 2.66 -14.97
N LEU A 3 33.46 2.15 -14.26
CA LEU A 3 32.17 1.89 -14.90
C LEU A 3 31.68 3.22 -15.47
N SER A 4 31.33 3.24 -16.76
CA SER A 4 30.66 4.41 -17.33
C SER A 4 29.39 4.69 -16.52
N ILE A 5 29.01 5.96 -16.41
CA ILE A 5 27.76 6.37 -15.74
C ILE A 5 26.57 5.59 -16.30
N SER A 6 26.58 5.27 -17.60
CA SER A 6 25.57 4.42 -18.25
C SER A 6 25.53 2.99 -17.71
N ALA A 7 26.68 2.34 -17.51
CA ALA A 7 26.75 0.99 -16.97
C ALA A 7 26.32 0.94 -15.50
N TRP A 8 26.69 1.96 -14.73
CA TRP A 8 26.23 2.11 -13.34
C TRP A 8 24.72 2.31 -13.26
N LEU A 9 24.14 3.16 -14.12
CA LEU A 9 22.71 3.40 -14.15
C LEU A 9 21.93 2.13 -14.54
N GLN A 10 22.41 1.40 -15.55
CA GLN A 10 21.77 0.14 -15.96
C GLN A 10 21.77 -0.88 -14.81
N HIS A 11 22.89 -1.02 -14.11
CA HIS A 11 22.97 -1.87 -12.93
C HIS A 11 21.96 -1.49 -11.84
N LYS A 12 21.81 -0.19 -11.56
CA LYS A 12 20.83 0.31 -10.58
C LYS A 12 19.38 0.02 -10.99
N ILE A 13 19.08 0.14 -12.27
CA ILE A 13 17.76 -0.21 -12.83
C ILE A 13 17.50 -1.72 -12.67
N ASP A 14 18.51 -2.54 -12.94
CA ASP A 14 18.35 -3.99 -12.83
C ASP A 14 18.19 -4.44 -11.37
N GLU A 15 18.97 -3.85 -10.43
CA GLU A 15 18.76 -4.03 -8.98
C GLU A 15 17.32 -3.70 -8.56
N TYR A 16 16.80 -2.54 -8.99
CA TYR A 16 15.42 -2.14 -8.70
C TYR A 16 14.40 -3.16 -9.22
N LYS A 17 14.56 -3.63 -10.47
CA LYS A 17 13.66 -4.64 -11.05
C LYS A 17 13.69 -5.95 -10.27
N TYR A 18 14.85 -6.39 -9.81
CA TYR A 18 14.96 -7.58 -8.97
C TYR A 18 14.28 -7.39 -7.63
N SER A 19 14.52 -6.27 -6.94
CA SER A 19 13.85 -5.95 -5.68
C SER A 19 12.33 -5.90 -5.82
N VAL A 20 11.81 -5.28 -6.87
CA VAL A 20 10.36 -5.20 -7.14
C VAL A 20 9.79 -6.60 -7.35
N ARG A 21 10.46 -7.45 -8.12
CA ARG A 21 10.01 -8.83 -8.34
C ARG A 21 9.95 -9.61 -7.03
N ASP A 22 10.98 -9.51 -6.21
CA ASP A 22 11.08 -10.28 -4.98
C ASP A 22 10.00 -9.84 -3.98
N ILE A 23 9.79 -8.52 -3.79
CA ILE A 23 8.71 -8.02 -2.92
C ILE A 23 7.31 -8.29 -3.48
N THR A 24 7.17 -8.45 -4.80
CA THR A 24 5.89 -8.80 -5.42
C THR A 24 5.46 -10.21 -5.03
N VAL A 25 6.41 -11.14 -4.87
CA VAL A 25 6.11 -12.48 -4.35
C VAL A 25 5.59 -12.40 -2.92
N ASP A 26 6.27 -11.64 -2.06
CA ASP A 26 5.86 -11.44 -0.67
C ASP A 26 4.46 -10.79 -0.58
N TYR A 27 4.19 -9.81 -1.44
CA TYR A 27 2.88 -9.18 -1.55
C TYR A 27 1.78 -10.21 -1.85
N TYR A 28 1.97 -11.06 -2.87
CA TYR A 28 0.94 -12.06 -3.21
C TYR A 28 0.79 -13.12 -2.12
N MET A 29 1.87 -13.51 -1.45
CA MET A 29 1.82 -14.43 -0.31
C MET A 29 1.07 -13.82 0.89
N ALA A 30 1.26 -12.53 1.15
CA ALA A 30 0.56 -11.82 2.21
C ALA A 30 -0.92 -11.58 1.85
N GLN A 31 -1.20 -11.19 0.61
CA GLN A 31 -2.57 -11.00 0.10
C GLN A 31 -3.38 -12.30 0.21
N ALA A 32 -2.82 -13.43 -0.21
CA ALA A 32 -3.47 -14.73 -0.13
C ALA A 32 -3.81 -15.16 1.31
N LYS A 33 -3.11 -14.63 2.32
CA LYS A 33 -3.46 -14.84 3.74
C LYS A 33 -4.62 -13.95 4.17
N VAL A 34 -4.61 -12.67 3.75
CA VAL A 34 -5.70 -11.73 4.03
C VAL A 34 -7.01 -12.14 3.38
N ASP A 35 -6.95 -12.80 2.21
CA ASP A 35 -8.14 -13.33 1.53
C ASP A 35 -8.85 -14.46 2.28
N ARG A 36 -8.20 -15.05 3.30
CA ARG A 36 -8.80 -16.14 4.08
C ARG A 36 -9.73 -15.62 5.19
N PRO A 37 -10.88 -16.25 5.42
CA PRO A 37 -11.78 -15.91 6.54
C PRO A 37 -11.10 -15.99 7.93
N GLU A 38 -10.14 -16.90 8.07
CA GLU A 38 -9.33 -17.11 9.28
C GLU A 38 -8.08 -16.21 9.38
N CYS A 39 -7.97 -15.18 8.55
CA CYS A 39 -6.88 -14.20 8.62
C CYS A 39 -6.75 -13.60 10.03
N THR A 40 -5.54 -13.64 10.57
CA THR A 40 -5.25 -13.08 11.89
C THR A 40 -4.87 -11.60 11.81
N LEU A 41 -4.98 -10.88 12.93
CA LEU A 41 -4.48 -9.51 13.04
C LEU A 41 -3.00 -9.37 12.66
N GLU A 42 -2.19 -10.37 12.99
CA GLU A 42 -0.78 -10.41 12.62
C GLU A 42 -0.59 -10.50 11.10
N GLN A 43 -1.39 -11.33 10.43
CA GLN A 43 -1.36 -11.46 8.97
C GLN A 43 -1.83 -10.18 8.27
N LEU A 44 -2.84 -9.50 8.81
CA LEU A 44 -3.29 -8.19 8.34
C LEU A 44 -2.17 -7.14 8.46
N ARG A 45 -1.49 -7.07 9.62
CA ARG A 45 -0.36 -6.16 9.82
C ARG A 45 0.79 -6.48 8.87
N LYS A 46 1.15 -7.76 8.74
CA LYS A 46 2.20 -8.19 7.82
C LYS A 46 1.88 -7.81 6.36
N PHE A 47 0.63 -7.97 5.93
CA PHE A 47 0.20 -7.52 4.61
C PHE A 47 0.34 -6.00 4.43
N ASN A 48 -0.06 -5.22 5.44
CA ASN A 48 0.15 -3.78 5.44
C ASN A 48 1.64 -3.45 5.30
N ASP A 49 2.49 -4.04 6.13
CA ASP A 49 3.93 -3.75 6.16
C ASP A 49 4.58 -4.09 4.81
N THR A 50 4.27 -5.27 4.23
CA THR A 50 4.75 -5.64 2.89
C THR A 50 4.31 -4.64 1.80
N CYS A 51 3.10 -4.10 1.87
CA CYS A 51 2.65 -3.07 0.94
C CYS A 51 3.37 -1.72 1.16
N LEU A 52 3.66 -1.37 2.41
CA LEU A 52 4.43 -0.15 2.73
C LEU A 52 5.88 -0.28 2.26
N ASP A 53 6.50 -1.44 2.45
CA ASP A 53 7.85 -1.76 1.98
C ASP A 53 7.92 -1.67 0.44
N MET A 54 6.88 -2.18 -0.26
CA MET A 54 6.80 -2.08 -1.72
C MET A 54 6.66 -0.64 -2.17
N ALA A 55 5.81 0.15 -1.51
CA ALA A 55 5.66 1.56 -1.82
C ALA A 55 6.99 2.31 -1.57
N GLU A 56 7.63 2.10 -0.43
CA GLU A 56 8.92 2.72 -0.11
C GLU A 56 10.00 2.35 -1.12
N LEU A 57 10.08 1.10 -1.55
CA LEU A 57 10.98 0.67 -2.62
C LEU A 57 10.75 1.48 -3.90
N CYS A 58 9.51 1.66 -4.33
CA CYS A 58 9.20 2.47 -5.51
C CYS A 58 9.59 3.95 -5.31
N GLN A 59 9.27 4.52 -4.15
CA GLN A 59 9.56 5.93 -3.83
C GLN A 59 11.07 6.21 -3.80
N LEU A 60 11.86 5.34 -3.18
CA LEU A 60 13.33 5.47 -3.11
C LEU A 60 13.99 5.43 -4.50
N ASN A 61 13.31 4.84 -5.49
CA ASN A 61 13.79 4.75 -6.87
C ASN A 61 13.12 5.78 -7.80
N GLY A 62 12.32 6.71 -7.27
CA GLY A 62 11.64 7.75 -8.04
C GLY A 62 10.48 7.25 -8.91
N ASP A 63 9.95 6.05 -8.61
CA ASP A 63 8.80 5.46 -9.31
C ASP A 63 7.49 5.81 -8.60
N ASP A 64 7.09 7.08 -8.71
CA ASP A 64 5.88 7.62 -8.07
C ASP A 64 4.59 6.92 -8.54
N HIS A 65 4.57 6.46 -9.80
CA HIS A 65 3.42 5.74 -10.34
C HIS A 65 3.22 4.40 -9.64
N SER A 66 4.28 3.59 -9.53
CA SER A 66 4.20 2.30 -8.82
C SER A 66 3.97 2.50 -7.31
N TYR A 67 4.51 3.56 -6.71
CA TYR A 67 4.19 3.95 -5.33
C TYR A 67 2.68 4.15 -5.15
N LEU A 68 2.07 5.01 -5.97
CA LEU A 68 0.65 5.34 -5.88
C LEU A 68 -0.22 4.10 -6.11
N HIS A 69 0.19 3.22 -7.03
CA HIS A 69 -0.49 1.96 -7.30
C HIS A 69 -0.45 1.00 -6.10
N ALA A 70 0.72 0.78 -5.51
CA ALA A 70 0.89 -0.08 -4.34
C ALA A 70 0.09 0.44 -3.13
N MET A 71 0.22 1.73 -2.84
CA MET A 71 -0.50 2.39 -1.76
C MET A 71 -2.02 2.41 -1.98
N GLY A 72 -2.46 2.63 -3.22
CA GLY A 72 -3.88 2.61 -3.60
C GLY A 72 -4.51 1.23 -3.39
N LYS A 73 -3.81 0.16 -3.81
CA LYS A 73 -4.23 -1.22 -3.55
C LYS A 73 -4.33 -1.54 -2.07
N LEU A 74 -3.32 -1.16 -1.29
CA LEU A 74 -3.33 -1.32 0.17
C LEU A 74 -4.54 -0.63 0.79
N HIS A 75 -4.72 0.66 0.49
CA HIS A 75 -5.81 1.45 1.07
C HIS A 75 -7.18 0.85 0.71
N HIS A 76 -7.38 0.53 -0.57
CA HIS A 76 -8.63 -0.07 -1.04
C HIS A 76 -8.91 -1.40 -0.32
N ARG A 77 -7.92 -2.28 -0.19
CA ARG A 77 -8.11 -3.56 0.50
C ARG A 77 -8.45 -3.36 1.98
N LEU A 78 -7.79 -2.43 2.66
CA LEU A 78 -8.10 -2.15 4.06
C LEU A 78 -9.55 -1.67 4.19
N VAL A 79 -10.00 -0.72 3.35
CA VAL A 79 -11.39 -0.23 3.29
C VAL A 79 -12.40 -1.36 3.06
N GLN A 80 -12.07 -2.37 2.25
CA GLN A 80 -12.95 -3.55 2.09
C GLN A 80 -13.11 -4.33 3.41
N GLU A 81 -12.04 -4.53 4.17
CA GLU A 81 -12.11 -5.24 5.45
C GLU A 81 -12.91 -4.46 6.51
N LEU A 82 -12.98 -3.13 6.45
CA LEU A 82 -13.84 -2.32 7.33
C LEU A 82 -15.33 -2.70 7.18
N GLY A 83 -15.77 -2.96 5.96
CA GLY A 83 -17.14 -3.34 5.63
C GLY A 83 -17.42 -4.84 5.74
N ASN A 84 -16.41 -5.66 6.03
CA ASN A 84 -16.55 -7.11 6.03
C ASN A 84 -17.20 -7.63 7.32
N ALA A 85 -18.50 -7.94 7.26
CA ALA A 85 -19.27 -8.43 8.41
C ALA A 85 -18.82 -9.81 8.93
N GLU A 86 -18.05 -10.58 8.15
CA GLU A 86 -17.48 -11.87 8.58
C GLU A 86 -16.28 -11.67 9.51
N ARG A 87 -15.69 -10.47 9.53
CA ARG A 87 -14.58 -10.13 10.42
C ARG A 87 -15.07 -9.69 11.78
N ASP A 88 -14.37 -10.14 12.81
CA ASP A 88 -14.59 -9.66 14.16
C ASP A 88 -14.32 -8.15 14.28
N ARG A 89 -14.88 -7.54 15.32
CA ARG A 89 -14.79 -6.09 15.54
C ARG A 89 -13.35 -5.60 15.70
N LEU A 90 -12.49 -6.37 16.37
CA LEU A 90 -11.10 -5.99 16.61
C LEU A 90 -10.32 -5.97 15.29
N PHE A 91 -10.55 -6.96 14.43
CA PHE A 91 -9.99 -7.01 13.08
C PHE A 91 -10.39 -5.79 12.25
N ARG A 92 -11.68 -5.45 12.22
CA ARG A 92 -12.17 -4.26 11.50
C ARG A 92 -11.61 -2.96 12.06
N MET A 93 -11.46 -2.85 13.38
CA MET A 93 -10.81 -1.68 14.01
C MET A 93 -9.33 -1.57 13.62
N GLN A 94 -8.59 -2.69 13.57
CA GLN A 94 -7.21 -2.69 13.11
C GLN A 94 -7.12 -2.26 11.63
N ALA A 95 -7.97 -2.81 10.77
CA ALA A 95 -8.05 -2.42 9.36
C ALA A 95 -8.35 -0.92 9.21
N TRP A 96 -9.25 -0.36 10.04
CA TRP A 96 -9.56 1.07 10.05
C TRP A 96 -8.35 1.95 10.39
N GLN A 97 -7.59 1.61 11.43
CA GLN A 97 -6.39 2.37 11.79
C GLN A 97 -5.36 2.36 10.64
N LEU A 98 -5.11 1.18 10.06
CA LEU A 98 -4.19 1.03 8.93
C LEU A 98 -4.70 1.78 7.68
N ALA A 99 -6.01 1.76 7.42
CA ALA A 99 -6.62 2.47 6.29
C ALA A 99 -6.45 4.00 6.43
N ARG A 100 -6.61 4.52 7.65
CA ARG A 100 -6.37 5.94 7.95
C ARG A 100 -4.91 6.34 7.72
N HIS A 101 -3.96 5.49 8.09
CA HIS A 101 -2.53 5.74 7.84
C HIS A 101 -2.20 5.73 6.35
N SER A 102 -2.68 4.72 5.61
CA SER A 102 -2.47 4.64 4.16
C SER A 102 -3.11 5.81 3.41
N LEU A 103 -4.31 6.26 3.83
CA LEU A 103 -4.97 7.46 3.30
C LEU A 103 -4.09 8.70 3.46
N THR A 104 -3.51 8.89 4.64
CA THR A 104 -2.68 10.07 4.94
C THR A 104 -1.46 10.13 4.00
N ARG A 105 -0.79 8.99 3.79
CA ARG A 105 0.34 8.88 2.85
C ARG A 105 -0.09 9.13 1.41
N LEU A 106 -1.19 8.53 0.95
CA LEU A 106 -1.74 8.74 -0.39
C LEU A 106 -2.09 10.21 -0.65
N CYS A 107 -2.79 10.85 0.28
CA CYS A 107 -3.15 12.26 0.16
C CYS A 107 -1.91 13.16 0.10
N HIS A 108 -0.89 12.86 0.90
CA HIS A 108 0.37 13.60 0.86
C HIS A 108 1.04 13.49 -0.51
N GLN A 109 1.17 12.28 -1.06
CA GLN A 109 1.79 12.09 -2.37
C GLN A 109 0.99 12.77 -3.49
N LEU A 110 -0.34 12.62 -3.48
CA LEU A 110 -1.22 13.27 -4.47
C LEU A 110 -1.15 14.80 -4.38
N ALA A 111 -1.02 15.35 -3.17
CA ALA A 111 -0.81 16.79 -2.99
C ALA A 111 0.54 17.24 -3.60
N MET A 112 1.60 16.45 -3.42
CA MET A 112 2.91 16.74 -4.02
C MET A 112 2.91 16.64 -5.55
N SER A 113 2.08 15.77 -6.14
CA SER A 113 1.89 15.68 -7.59
C SER A 113 0.89 16.70 -8.15
N GLY A 114 0.27 17.53 -7.31
CA GLY A 114 -0.73 18.53 -7.71
C GLY A 114 -2.13 17.96 -7.94
N GLU A 115 -2.39 16.71 -7.58
CA GLU A 115 -3.64 15.99 -7.79
C GLU A 115 -4.63 16.15 -6.62
N TRP A 116 -4.88 17.40 -6.23
CA TRP A 116 -5.71 17.77 -5.07
C TRP A 116 -7.15 17.23 -5.14
N ASP A 117 -7.74 17.17 -6.33
CA ASP A 117 -9.09 16.64 -6.54
C ASP A 117 -9.17 15.15 -6.19
N LYS A 118 -8.13 14.37 -6.54
CA LYS A 118 -8.07 12.94 -6.21
C LYS A 118 -7.88 12.73 -4.72
N ALA A 119 -7.03 13.53 -4.07
CA ALA A 119 -6.84 13.48 -2.62
C ALA A 119 -8.16 13.77 -1.87
N THR A 120 -8.88 14.81 -2.28
CA THR A 120 -10.17 15.21 -1.68
C THR A 120 -11.24 14.11 -1.85
N LYS A 121 -11.30 13.50 -3.04
CA LYS A 121 -12.20 12.38 -3.32
C LYS A 121 -11.89 11.18 -2.42
N LEU A 122 -10.62 10.81 -2.29
CA LEU A 122 -10.18 9.68 -1.48
C LEU A 122 -10.54 9.87 0.01
N GLN A 123 -10.32 11.08 0.54
CA GLN A 123 -10.72 11.43 1.92
C GLN A 123 -12.24 11.33 2.11
N SER A 124 -13.01 11.86 1.16
CA SER A 124 -14.47 11.84 1.22
C SER A 124 -15.04 10.42 1.18
N GLU A 125 -14.46 9.53 0.36
CA GLU A 125 -14.83 8.12 0.30
C GLU A 125 -14.51 7.41 1.62
N PHE A 126 -13.32 7.65 2.19
CA PHE A 126 -12.95 7.04 3.46
C PHE A 126 -13.89 7.44 4.61
N VAL A 127 -14.28 8.71 4.71
CA VAL A 127 -15.22 9.19 5.75
C VAL A 127 -16.58 8.49 5.63
N LYS A 128 -17.08 8.29 4.40
CA LYS A 128 -18.33 7.55 4.16
C LYS A 128 -18.24 6.11 4.68
N HIS A 129 -17.14 5.42 4.42
CA HIS A 129 -16.93 4.05 4.91
C HIS A 129 -16.70 3.98 6.43
N ALA A 130 -15.99 4.95 7.01
CA ALA A 130 -15.75 5.02 8.45
C ALA A 130 -17.05 5.20 9.26
N SER A 131 -18.06 5.86 8.67
CA SER A 131 -19.37 6.06 9.31
C SER A 131 -20.13 4.75 9.57
N TRP A 132 -19.74 3.63 8.96
CA TRP A 132 -20.37 2.32 9.15
C TRP A 132 -19.81 1.51 10.32
N ILE A 133 -18.73 1.98 10.95
CA ILE A 133 -18.09 1.33 12.11
C ILE A 133 -18.52 1.96 13.45
N LEU A 134 -18.95 3.23 13.41
CA LEU A 134 -19.53 3.96 14.55
C LEU A 134 -21.00 3.58 14.74
#